data_AF-A0A846NFQ4-F1
#
_entry.id   AF-A0A846NFQ4-F1
#
_cell.length_a   1.000
_cell.length_b   1.000
_cell.length_c   1.000
_cell.angle_alpha   90.00
_cell.angle_beta   90.00
_cell.angle_gamma   90.00
#
_symmetry.space_group_name_H-M   'P 1'
#
loop_
_entity.id
_entity.type
_entity.pdbx_description
1 polymer ?
#
loop_
_entity_poly.entity_id
_entity_poly.type
_entity_poly.pdbx_seq_one_letter_code
_entity_poly.pdbx_strand_id
1 'polypeptide(L)' 'MAEKDIGKFESELKGKTLLVYWYLIKERGDSVGVREIQRALKFSSPSVASYHLEKLS' A
#
# COMPACT_ATOMS: atom_id res chain seq x y z
N MET A 1 -6.19 23.17 8.85
CA MET A 1 -6.65 21.85 8.37
C MET A 1 -5.45 21.04 7.87
N ALA A 2 -4.69 21.55 6.90
CA ALA A 2 -3.55 20.87 6.27
C ALA A 2 -2.50 20.22 7.21
N GLU A 3 -2.10 20.87 8.31
CA GLU A 3 -1.11 20.27 9.23
C GLU A 3 -1.62 19.02 9.96
N LYS A 4 -2.92 18.97 10.28
CA LYS A 4 -3.55 17.80 10.92
C LYS A 4 -3.60 16.59 9.98
N ASP A 5 -3.71 16.86 8.69
CA ASP A 5 -3.82 15.83 7.66
C ASP A 5 -2.45 15.18 7.39
N ILE A 6 -1.37 15.95 7.34
CA ILE A 6 0.00 15.43 7.13
C ILE A 6 0.41 14.48 8.25
N GLY A 7 0.21 14.87 9.52
CA GLY A 7 0.55 14.00 10.66
C GLY A 7 -0.23 12.69 10.68
N LYS A 8 -1.46 12.68 10.15
CA LYS A 8 -2.25 11.46 9.96
C LYS A 8 -1.64 10.58 8.86
N PHE A 9 -1.32 11.15 7.70
CA PHE A 9 -0.70 10.40 6.59
C PHE A 9 0.63 9.77 7.01
N GLU A 10 1.50 10.50 7.71
CA GLU A 10 2.78 9.97 8.22
C GLU A 10 2.58 8.79 9.18
N SER A 11 1.52 8.84 10.00
CA SER A 11 1.22 7.77 10.95
C SER A 11 0.70 6.49 10.28
N GLU A 12 0.06 6.61 9.11
CA GLU A 12 -0.57 5.53 8.36
C GLU A 12 0.32 4.94 7.25
N LEU A 13 1.08 5.77 6.53
CA LEU A 13 2.02 5.42 5.45
C LEU A 13 3.37 4.93 6.02
N LYS A 14 3.34 3.78 6.70
CA LYS A 14 4.53 3.14 7.25
C LYS A 14 4.55 1.64 7.01
N GLY A 15 5.72 1.03 7.15
CA GLY A 15 5.90 -0.42 7.06
C GLY A 15 5.35 -1.00 5.74
N LYS A 16 4.55 -2.07 5.84
CA LYS A 16 3.98 -2.75 4.67
C LYS A 16 3.03 -1.88 3.83
N THR A 17 2.30 -0.95 4.44
CA THR A 17 1.45 -0.01 3.70
C THR A 17 2.30 0.88 2.78
N LEU A 18 3.44 1.37 3.28
CA LEU A 18 4.39 2.14 2.47
C LEU A 18 5.00 1.31 1.33
N LEU A 19 5.32 0.03 1.58
CA LEU A 19 5.84 -0.86 0.54
C LEU A 19 4.82 -1.08 -0.59
N VAL A 20 3.54 -1.26 -0.25
CA VAL A 20 2.46 -1.39 -1.24
C VAL A 20 2.32 -0.10 -2.03
N TYR A 21 2.25 1.04 -1.36
CA TYR A 21 2.17 2.35 -2.02
C TYR A 21 3.31 2.56 -3.02
N TRP A 22 4.55 2.27 -2.61
CA TRP A 22 5.72 2.41 -3.45
C TRP A 22 5.72 1.45 -4.65
N TYR A 23 5.22 0.22 -4.47
CA TYR A 23 5.05 -0.74 -5.56
C TYR A 23 4.07 -0.22 -6.61
N LEU A 24 2.92 0.33 -6.19
CA LEU A 24 1.92 0.89 -7.11
C LEU A 24 2.46 2.08 -7.93
N ILE A 25 3.32 2.92 -7.35
CA ILE A 25 3.96 4.01 -8.11
C ILE A 25 4.93 3.48 -9.17
N LYS A 26 5.64 2.40 -8.85
CA LYS A 26 6.64 1.80 -9.75
C LYS A 26 5.99 1.05 -10.91
N GLU A 27 4.90 0.33 -10.63
CA GLU A 27 4.14 -0.37 -11.66
C GLU A 27 3.28 0.64 -12.43
N ARG A 28 3.79 1.09 -13.59
CA ARG A 28 3.11 2.03 -14.50
C ARG A 28 2.01 1.34 -15.32
N GLY A 29 1.10 0.60 -14.67
CA GLY A 29 0.03 -0.16 -15.32
C GLY A 29 -1.37 0.22 -14.84
N ASP A 30 -2.37 0.04 -15.71
CA ASP A 30 -3.76 0.45 -15.48
C ASP A 30 -4.47 -0.33 -14.35
N SER A 31 -3.89 -1.43 -13.86
CA SER A 31 -4.35 -2.12 -12.65
C SER A 31 -3.31 -3.08 -12.11
N VAL A 32 -3.15 -3.11 -10.79
CA VAL A 32 -2.27 -4.04 -10.07
C VAL A 32 -3.13 -4.98 -9.23
N GLY A 33 -2.95 -6.29 -9.38
CA GLY A 33 -3.75 -7.28 -8.66
C GLY A 33 -3.27 -7.57 -7.22
N VAL A 34 -4.18 -7.89 -6.31
CA VAL A 34 -3.84 -8.25 -4.90
C VAL A 34 -2.82 -9.39 -4.81
N ARG A 35 -2.99 -10.45 -5.63
CA ARG A 35 -2.05 -11.60 -5.66
C ARG A 35 -0.70 -11.24 -6.28
N GLU A 36 -0.68 -10.24 -7.16
CA GLU A 36 0.54 -9.73 -7.76
C GLU A 36 1.38 -9.02 -6.70
N ILE A 37 0.79 -8.08 -5.97
CA ILE A 37 1.41 -7.38 -4.83
C ILE A 37 1.90 -8.38 -3.79
N GLN A 38 1.07 -9.36 -3.43
CA GLN A 38 1.43 -10.40 -2.48
C GLN A 38 2.69 -11.14 -2.89
N ARG A 39 2.81 -11.52 -4.17
CA ARG A 39 3.99 -12.22 -4.70
C ARG A 39 5.19 -11.30 -4.81
N ALA A 40 5.03 -10.10 -5.35
CA ALA A 40 6.10 -9.13 -5.56
C ALA A 40 6.75 -8.70 -4.23
N LEU A 41 5.93 -8.46 -3.20
CA LEU A 41 6.39 -8.00 -1.88
C LEU A 41 6.57 -9.13 -0.86
N LYS A 42 6.40 -10.39 -1.29
CA LYS A 42 6.56 -11.60 -0.45
C LYS A 42 5.70 -11.55 0.83
N PHE A 43 4.48 -11.05 0.72
CA PHE A 43 3.54 -11.11 1.84
C PHE A 43 3.08 -12.53 2.09
N SER A 44 2.82 -12.84 3.35
CA SER A 44 2.47 -14.19 3.81
C SER A 44 1.15 -14.70 3.26
N SER A 45 0.23 -13.80 2.89
CA SER A 45 -1.04 -14.17 2.26
C SER A 45 -1.62 -13.03 1.40
N PRO A 46 -2.54 -13.34 0.47
CA PRO A 46 -3.23 -12.32 -0.32
C PRO A 46 -4.03 -11.34 0.55
N SER A 47 -4.59 -11.80 1.67
CA SER A 47 -5.33 -10.97 2.61
C SER A 47 -4.46 -9.87 3.24
N VAL A 48 -3.17 -10.14 3.47
CA VAL A 48 -2.23 -9.10 3.95
C VAL A 48 -2.05 -8.00 2.89
N ALA A 49 -1.97 -8.36 1.60
CA ALA A 49 -1.92 -7.37 0.53
C ALA A 49 -3.21 -6.54 0.44
N SER A 50 -4.38 -7.21 0.49
CA SER A 50 -5.69 -6.54 0.48
C SER A 50 -5.83 -5.54 1.62
N TYR A 51 -5.50 -5.95 2.84
CA TYR A 51 -5.54 -5.09 4.02
C TYR A 51 -4.73 -3.81 3.84
N HIS A 52 -3.51 -3.92 3.28
CA HIS A 52 -2.65 -2.76 3.06
C HIS A 52 -3.10 -1.88 1.88
N LEU A 53 -3.78 -2.45 0.87
CA LEU A 53 -4.43 -1.69 -0.21
C LEU A 53 -5.64 -0.91 0.30
N GLU A 54 -6.49 -1.54 1.11
CA GLU A 54 -7.68 -0.90 1.70
C GLU A 54 -7.28 0.30 2.57
N LYS A 55 -6.13 0.23 3.25
CA LYS A 55 -5.56 1.37 4.01
C LYS A 55 -5.11 2.55 3.14
N LEU A 56 -4.97 2.38 1.83
CA LEU A 56 -4.56 3.42 0.88
C LEU A 56 -5.75 4.04 0.13
N SER A 57 -6.95 3.49 0.29
CA SER A 57 -8.20 4.01 -0.29
C SER A 57 -8.81 5.08 0.61
#